data_AF-A0A950PLS3-F1
#
_entry.id   AF-A0A950PLS3-F1
#
_cell.length_a   1.000
_cell.length_b   1.000
_cell.length_c   1.000
_cell.angle_alpha   90.00
_cell.angle_beta   90.00
_cell.angle_gamma   90.00
#
_symmetry.space_group_name_H-M   'P 1'
#
loop_
_entity.id
_entity.type
_entity.pdbx_description
1 polymer ?
#
loop_
_entity_poly.entity_id
_entity_poly.type
_entity_poly.pdbx_seq_one_letter_code
_entity_poly.pdbx_strand_id
1 'polypeptide(L)'
;MTERSRSRRVPGKCASRGYPVFPLAPGRKTPMRGCRRYSQHSSEYAPHPAQECACLARGGLCHGFYAATLDPDLIERWWTVADCGVAVTTGPAGLVVVDVDRHSSSPPQRAEQLWPGWT
;
A
#
# COMPACT_ATOMS: atom_id res chain seq x y z
N MET A 1 -2.02 5.81 -25.82
CA MET A 1 -1.84 4.91 -24.65
C MET A 1 -2.88 5.28 -23.62
N THR A 2 -3.88 4.44 -23.37
CA THR A 2 -4.96 4.73 -22.42
C THR A 2 -4.47 4.62 -20.97
N GLU A 3 -5.03 5.44 -20.08
CA GLU A 3 -4.72 5.53 -18.63
C GLU A 3 -4.68 4.17 -17.93
N ARG A 4 -5.55 3.24 -18.36
CA ARG A 4 -5.63 1.84 -17.88
C ARG A 4 -4.30 1.08 -17.94
N SER A 5 -3.39 1.42 -18.86
CA SER A 5 -2.11 0.71 -19.00
C SER A 5 -1.00 1.16 -18.03
N ARG A 6 -1.17 2.31 -17.34
CA ARG A 6 -0.17 2.82 -16.39
C ARG A 6 -0.34 2.20 -15.00
N SER A 7 -1.59 2.07 -14.55
CA SER A 7 -1.94 1.53 -13.22
C SER A 7 -1.38 0.14 -12.96
N ARG A 8 -1.38 -0.74 -13.96
CA ARG A 8 -0.85 -2.12 -13.83
C ARG A 8 0.67 -2.22 -13.81
N ARG A 9 1.39 -1.23 -14.34
CA ARG A 9 2.85 -1.31 -14.47
C ARG A 9 3.60 -0.94 -13.19
N VAL A 10 3.04 -0.02 -12.41
CA VAL A 10 3.64 0.44 -11.16
C VAL A 10 3.78 -0.67 -10.12
N PRO A 11 2.73 -1.46 -9.77
CA PRO A 11 2.85 -2.44 -8.70
C PRO A 11 3.86 -3.55 -9.06
N GLY A 12 3.85 -4.04 -10.32
CA GLY A 12 4.85 -5.01 -10.78
C GLY A 12 6.30 -4.49 -10.73
N LYS A 13 6.51 -3.20 -11.03
CA LYS A 13 7.84 -2.56 -10.93
C LYS A 13 8.29 -2.36 -9.48
N CYS A 14 7.37 -2.12 -8.55
CA CYS A 14 7.67 -2.09 -7.13
C CYS A 14 8.07 -3.48 -6.64
N ALA A 15 7.29 -4.50 -6.98
CA ALA A 15 7.56 -5.88 -6.57
C ALA A 15 8.90 -6.41 -7.14
N SER A 16 9.24 -6.09 -8.39
CA SER A 16 10.53 -6.48 -8.98
C SER A 16 11.74 -5.81 -8.32
N ARG A 17 11.53 -4.78 -7.50
CA ARG A 17 12.54 -4.12 -6.66
C ARG A 17 12.56 -4.65 -5.22
N GLY A 18 11.76 -5.68 -4.91
CA GLY A 18 11.64 -6.21 -3.56
C GLY A 18 10.73 -5.40 -2.64
N TYR A 19 9.87 -4.53 -3.19
CA TYR A 19 8.94 -3.72 -2.40
C TYR A 19 7.55 -4.37 -2.40
N PRO A 20 7.10 -4.99 -1.30
CA PRO A 20 5.81 -5.67 -1.28
C PRO A 20 4.67 -4.66 -1.39
N VAL A 21 3.70 -4.95 -2.26
CA VAL A 21 2.61 -4.02 -2.61
C VAL A 21 1.24 -4.57 -2.26
N PHE A 22 0.30 -3.65 -2.04
CA PHE A 22 -1.13 -3.92 -1.93
C PHE A 22 -1.95 -2.80 -2.58
N PRO A 23 -3.16 -3.08 -3.10
CA PRO A 23 -4.01 -2.07 -3.73
C PRO A 23 -4.68 -1.15 -2.71
N LEU A 24 -4.81 0.11 -3.10
CA LEU A 24 -5.67 1.10 -2.47
C LEU A 24 -7.05 1.11 -3.15
N ALA A 25 -8.08 1.45 -2.38
CA ALA A 25 -9.42 1.63 -2.93
C ALA A 25 -9.41 2.77 -3.99
N PRO A 26 -10.12 2.63 -5.12
CA PRO A 26 -10.12 3.63 -6.19
C PRO A 26 -10.44 5.04 -5.68
N GLY A 27 -9.59 6.01 -6.04
CA GLY A 27 -9.74 7.41 -5.62
C GLY A 27 -9.55 7.67 -4.12
N ARG A 28 -9.01 6.72 -3.35
CA ARG A 28 -8.81 6.84 -1.91
C ARG A 28 -7.38 6.49 -1.51
N LYS A 29 -6.92 7.06 -0.39
CA LYS A 29 -5.67 6.70 0.28
C LYS A 29 -5.89 5.64 1.38
N THR A 30 -6.78 4.68 1.15
CA THR A 30 -7.09 3.61 2.10
C THR A 30 -6.97 2.24 1.43
N PRO A 31 -6.56 1.18 2.16
CA PRO A 31 -6.46 -0.16 1.60
C PRO A 31 -7.76 -0.62 0.95
N MET A 32 -7.66 -1.32 -0.19
CA MET A 32 -8.81 -1.97 -0.80
C MET A 32 -9.39 -3.02 0.16
N ARG A 33 -10.72 -3.09 0.26
CA ARG A 33 -11.38 -4.03 1.16
C ARG A 33 -11.35 -5.44 0.59
N GLY A 34 -10.79 -6.40 1.32
CA GLY A 34 -10.71 -7.80 0.88
C GLY A 34 -11.96 -8.64 1.15
N CYS A 35 -12.65 -8.46 2.28
CA CYS A 35 -13.90 -9.15 2.60
C CYS A 35 -14.74 -8.35 3.61
N ARG A 36 -15.95 -8.85 3.93
CA ARG A 36 -16.82 -8.24 4.94
C ARG A 36 -16.43 -8.64 6.37
N ARG A 37 -15.87 -9.84 6.55
CA ARG A 37 -15.57 -10.44 7.86
C ARG A 37 -14.47 -9.76 8.66
N TYR A 38 -13.57 -9.02 8.03
CA TYR A 38 -12.48 -8.32 8.74
C TYR A 38 -12.88 -6.92 9.24
N SER A 39 -13.98 -6.36 8.73
CA SER A 39 -14.41 -5.01 9.04
C SER A 39 -15.31 -5.01 10.27
N GLN A 40 -14.90 -4.36 11.36
CA GLN A 40 -15.69 -4.23 12.60
C GLN A 40 -17.08 -3.59 12.39
N HIS A 41 -17.24 -2.83 11.31
CA HIS A 41 -18.54 -2.22 10.93
C HIS A 41 -19.43 -3.15 10.09
N SER A 42 -19.04 -4.40 9.84
CA SER A 42 -19.85 -5.37 9.10
C SER A 42 -20.64 -6.25 10.05
N SER A 43 -21.88 -6.58 9.68
CA SER A 43 -22.67 -7.63 10.33
C SER A 43 -22.04 -9.03 10.23
N GLU A 44 -21.09 -9.23 9.32
CA GLU A 44 -20.35 -10.49 9.14
C GLU A 44 -19.00 -10.49 9.89
N TYR A 45 -18.73 -9.46 10.71
CA TYR A 45 -17.46 -9.32 11.41
C TYR A 45 -17.16 -10.57 12.26
N ALA A 46 -15.98 -11.14 12.02
CA ALA A 46 -15.45 -12.24 12.80
C ALA A 46 -14.08 -11.80 13.32
N PRO A 47 -13.88 -11.63 14.64
CA PRO A 47 -12.60 -11.18 15.18
C PRO A 47 -11.51 -12.23 14.93
N HIS A 48 -10.34 -11.77 14.48
CA HIS A 48 -9.13 -12.57 14.32
C HIS A 48 -7.91 -11.64 14.25
N PRO A 49 -6.72 -12.10 14.64
CA PRO A 49 -5.48 -11.38 14.36
C PRO A 49 -5.32 -11.17 12.86
N ALA A 50 -4.90 -9.98 12.44
CA ALA A 50 -4.83 -9.62 11.03
C ALA A 50 -3.91 -10.57 10.23
N GLN A 51 -2.80 -10.97 10.83
CA GLN A 51 -1.79 -11.91 10.33
C GLN A 51 -2.34 -13.32 10.11
N GLU A 52 -3.36 -13.71 10.89
CA GLU A 52 -3.98 -15.04 10.85
C GLU A 52 -5.24 -15.07 9.98
N CYS A 53 -5.52 -13.98 9.24
CA CYS A 53 -6.68 -13.91 8.40
C CYS A 53 -6.62 -14.97 7.29
N ALA A 54 -7.60 -15.88 7.27
CA ALA A 54 -7.71 -16.94 6.26
C ALA A 54 -7.76 -16.43 4.82
N CYS A 55 -8.12 -15.16 4.60
CA CYS A 55 -8.06 -14.55 3.27
C CYS A 55 -6.60 -14.38 2.78
N LEU A 56 -5.64 -14.14 3.66
CA LEU A 56 -4.22 -13.98 3.29
C LEU A 56 -3.67 -15.27 2.68
N ALA A 57 -3.93 -16.41 3.33
CA ALA A 57 -3.54 -17.73 2.82
C ALA A 57 -4.14 -18.08 1.45
N ARG A 58 -5.19 -17.36 1.02
CA ARG A 58 -5.85 -17.53 -0.28
C ARG A 58 -5.45 -16.46 -1.31
N GLY A 59 -4.46 -15.63 -0.99
CA GLY A 59 -4.05 -14.50 -1.84
C GLY A 59 -5.08 -13.36 -1.88
N GLY A 60 -5.87 -13.21 -0.82
CA GLY A 60 -6.87 -12.16 -0.66
C GLY A 60 -6.28 -10.85 -0.10
N LEU A 61 -7.06 -9.78 -0.26
CA LEU A 61 -6.67 -8.39 0.03
C LEU A 61 -6.98 -7.91 1.45
N CYS A 62 -7.30 -8.80 2.38
CA CYS A 62 -7.72 -8.38 3.71
C CYS A 62 -6.57 -7.72 4.48
N HIS A 63 -6.89 -6.73 5.31
CA HIS A 63 -5.94 -6.08 6.23
C HIS A 63 -4.77 -5.33 5.56
N GLY A 64 -4.91 -4.91 4.30
CA GLY A 64 -4.01 -3.94 3.67
C GLY A 64 -2.54 -4.37 3.65
N PHE A 65 -1.69 -3.75 4.45
CA PHE A 65 -0.25 -4.05 4.46
C PHE A 65 0.07 -5.49 4.89
N TYR A 66 -0.82 -6.15 5.64
CA TYR A 66 -0.66 -7.58 5.95
C TYR A 66 -0.85 -8.48 4.72
N ALA A 67 -1.58 -8.01 3.70
CA ALA A 67 -1.69 -8.67 2.41
C ALA A 67 -0.60 -8.23 1.42
N ALA A 68 0.32 -7.34 1.80
CA ALA A 68 1.33 -6.86 0.87
C ALA A 68 2.20 -8.03 0.35
N THR A 69 2.39 -8.10 -0.97
CA THR A 69 3.03 -9.24 -1.62
C THR A 69 4.05 -8.82 -2.67
N LEU A 70 5.00 -9.73 -2.95
CA LEU A 70 5.90 -9.69 -4.09
C LEU A 70 5.45 -10.63 -5.22
N ASP A 71 4.41 -11.43 -4.99
CA ASP A 71 3.90 -12.41 -5.94
C ASP A 71 3.27 -11.71 -7.16
N PRO A 72 3.85 -11.84 -8.37
CA PRO A 72 3.37 -11.18 -9.57
C PRO A 72 1.96 -11.65 -9.98
N ASP A 73 1.58 -12.90 -9.71
CA ASP A 73 0.28 -13.46 -10.11
C ASP A 73 -0.84 -12.86 -9.26
N LEU A 74 -0.58 -12.63 -7.97
CA LEU A 74 -1.52 -11.93 -7.09
C LEU A 74 -1.65 -10.46 -7.49
N ILE A 75 -0.53 -9.80 -7.80
CA ILE A 75 -0.50 -8.40 -8.23
C ILE A 75 -1.30 -8.22 -9.52
N GLU A 76 -1.09 -9.07 -10.52
CA GLU A 76 -1.84 -9.01 -11.78
C GLU A 76 -3.34 -9.19 -11.51
N ARG A 77 -3.70 -10.22 -10.74
CA ARG A 77 -5.09 -10.56 -10.41
C ARG A 77 -5.81 -9.40 -9.73
N TRP A 78 -5.21 -8.76 -8.72
CA TRP A 78 -5.86 -7.69 -7.97
C TRP A 78 -6.14 -6.45 -8.84
N TRP A 79 -5.25 -6.10 -9.76
CA TRP A 79 -5.41 -4.97 -10.68
C TRP A 79 -6.22 -5.30 -11.95
N THR A 80 -6.81 -6.50 -12.02
CA THR A 80 -7.87 -6.79 -13.01
C THR A 80 -9.24 -6.31 -12.55
N VAL A 81 -9.48 -6.23 -11.24
CA VAL A 81 -10.79 -5.97 -10.64
C VAL A 81 -11.17 -4.49 -10.70
N ALA A 82 -10.23 -3.59 -10.41
CA ALA A 82 -10.46 -2.16 -10.39
C ALA A 82 -9.19 -1.38 -10.71
N ASP A 83 -9.35 -0.11 -11.08
CA ASP A 83 -8.23 0.81 -11.21
C ASP A 83 -7.83 1.34 -9.82
N CYS A 84 -6.97 0.57 -9.17
CA CYS A 84 -6.51 0.82 -7.81
C CYS A 84 -5.23 1.64 -7.78
N GLY A 85 -5.12 2.52 -6.78
CA GLY A 85 -3.80 3.06 -6.40
C GLY A 85 -2.91 1.97 -5.84
N VAL A 86 -1.60 2.19 -5.83
CA VAL A 86 -0.59 1.24 -5.30
C VAL A 86 -0.08 1.76 -3.96
N ALA A 87 0.02 0.86 -2.97
CA ALA A 87 0.73 1.12 -1.73
C ALA A 87 1.86 0.09 -1.54
N VAL A 88 2.91 0.51 -0.83
CA VAL A 88 4.08 -0.29 -0.48
C VAL A 88 4.14 -0.43 1.04
N THR A 89 4.38 -1.63 1.55
CA THR A 89 4.65 -1.82 2.99
C THR A 89 6.09 -1.43 3.30
N THR A 90 6.31 -0.60 4.32
CA THR A 90 7.63 -0.03 4.61
C THR A 90 8.44 -0.86 5.60
N GLY A 91 7.81 -1.34 6.68
CA GLY A 91 8.48 -2.06 7.76
C GLY A 91 9.22 -3.32 7.28
N PRO A 92 8.51 -4.36 6.80
CA PRO A 92 9.14 -5.58 6.28
C PRO A 92 10.08 -5.34 5.09
N ALA A 93 9.92 -4.23 4.37
CA ALA A 93 10.78 -3.86 3.24
C ALA A 93 12.05 -3.12 3.67
N GLY A 94 12.21 -2.79 4.97
CA GLY A 94 13.35 -2.01 5.46
C GLY A 94 13.39 -0.58 4.88
N LEU A 95 12.23 -0.02 4.53
CA LEU A 95 12.13 1.29 3.88
C LEU A 95 11.76 2.39 4.86
N VAL A 96 12.37 3.56 4.66
CA VAL A 96 11.92 4.84 5.21
C VAL A 96 11.28 5.64 4.08
N VAL A 97 10.10 6.21 4.35
CA VAL A 97 9.40 7.08 3.38
C VAL A 97 9.47 8.51 3.90
N VAL A 98 10.08 9.39 3.11
CA VAL A 98 10.09 10.83 3.34
C VAL A 98 9.10 11.45 2.35
N ASP A 99 7.96 11.89 2.85
CA ASP A 99 6.97 12.63 2.05
C ASP A 99 7.37 14.11 2.04
N VAL A 100 7.73 14.63 0.86
CA VAL A 100 8.23 16.01 0.70
C VAL A 100 7.20 16.80 -0.07
N ASP A 101 6.43 17.61 0.64
CA ASP A 101 5.53 18.58 0.05
C ASP A 101 6.23 19.90 -0.24
N ARG A 102 5.94 20.49 -1.40
CA ARG A 102 6.32 21.89 -1.68
C ARG A 102 5.30 22.82 -1.04
N HIS A 103 5.59 23.30 0.15
CA HIS A 103 4.91 24.48 0.70
C HIS A 103 5.43 25.76 0.04
N SER A 104 4.60 26.80 -0.03
CA SER A 104 4.94 28.11 -0.63
C SER A 104 5.93 28.94 0.20
N SER A 105 6.49 28.38 1.27
CA SER A 105 7.51 29.01 2.10
C SER A 105 8.90 28.91 1.46
N SER A 106 9.72 29.92 1.70
CA SER A 106 11.15 29.84 1.40
C SER A 106 11.76 28.65 2.13
N PRO A 107 12.53 27.77 1.46
CA PRO A 107 13.22 26.68 2.14
C PRO A 107 14.20 27.25 3.17
N PRO A 108 14.45 26.53 4.28
CA PRO A 108 15.47 26.94 5.24
C PRO A 108 16.84 27.04 4.58
N GLN A 109 17.66 27.99 5.05
CA GLN A 109 18.96 28.29 4.44
C GLN A 109 20.05 27.30 4.87
N ARG A 110 19.86 26.57 5.97
CA ARG A 110 20.83 25.61 6.52
C ARG A 110 20.17 24.27 6.86
N ALA A 111 20.95 23.18 6.75
CA ALA A 111 20.46 21.83 6.98
C ALA A 111 20.05 21.57 8.44
N GLU A 112 20.75 22.17 9.40
CA GLU A 112 20.44 22.07 10.85
C GLU A 112 19.05 22.64 11.20
N GLN A 113 18.45 23.44 10.32
CA GLN A 113 17.10 23.99 10.49
C GLN A 113 16.01 23.02 10.02
N LEU A 114 16.37 21.95 9.30
CA LEU A 114 15.43 20.93 8.79
C LEU A 114 15.12 19.85 9.85
N TRP A 115 16.09 19.48 10.68
CA TRP A 115 15.93 18.44 11.68
C TRP A 115 16.53 18.83 13.04
N PRO A 116 15.72 18.93 14.11
CA PRO A 116 16.27 19.04 15.45
C PRO A 116 16.99 17.73 15.82
N GLY A 117 18.25 17.84 16.28
CA GLY A 117 19.02 16.70 16.83
C GLY A 117 20.23 16.20 16.01
N TRP A 118 20.71 16.94 15.00
CA TRP A 118 21.90 16.57 14.21
C TRP A 118 23.23 17.16 14.76
N THR A 119 23.28 17.60 16.02
CA THR A 119 24.51 18.14 16.64
C THR A 119 25.22 17.10 17.48
#